data_AF-A0AAD5GFZ8-F1
#
_entry.id   AF-A0AAD5GFZ8-F1
#
_cell.length_a   1.000
_cell.length_b   1.000
_cell.length_c   1.000
_cell.angle_alpha   90.00
_cell.angle_beta   90.00
_cell.angle_gamma   90.00
#
_symmetry.space_group_name_H-M   'P 1'
#
loop_
_entity.id
_entity.type
_entity.pdbx_description
1 polymer ?
#
loop_
_entity_poly.entity_id
_entity_poly.type
_entity_poly.pdbx_seq_one_letter_code
_entity_poly.pdbx_strand_id
1 'polypeptide(L)'
;MQVDADDDVIQMIQKHIVSDYQNQKGHELVMHVLYHLHALTMSDSAQDSSVAFVYEKFLLGVAKCLLDVLPANDKSFSRLFCEVPILPESAFKLLDELCCSDNNYGKDIRDGDRVHQGLGSLWSLILGRPNNRQAFLDIALKCAVHPKDDIRAKAIRLVANKLYVIDFISEKIEDFATNKLLSAVNRPVSDAELSVSGANEQRTEGQMGGQETSISGSQVSEPGTSENDSAMGSQSDSLSDSSMSLAQAQQHLSLFFALCTKKPSLLQLVFDKYDHAPKAVKQAIHRHVPILVRALGPSSSYLLKIISDPPQGSENLLTQALHVLCEGTTPSSDLVSIVKQLYETKLKDATILIPILNSFTKNEVLPIFPRLVQLPLEKFQTAMAHILQGSAHMGPALTPAEVLVAIHDIIPEKDGIMDACSACFEQRTVFTQQVLAKALNQMVDQTPVPLLFMRTVIQAIDAFPKLVDFVMEMLSKLVNRQVWRMPKLWVGFLKCISQTQPHSFRVLLQLPSPQLEGALNKYGSLRGPLAAYANQPSVKASLPRSTLQALGLASEPQMQQQNHQSAKVEGTS
;
A
#
# COMPACT_ATOMS: atom_id res chain seq x y z
N MET A 1 -32.50 -39.49 -48.63
CA MET A 1 -31.39 -40.22 -49.27
C MET A 1 -30.55 -39.34 -50.20
N GLN A 2 -31.12 -38.45 -51.03
CA GLN A 2 -30.30 -37.58 -51.91
C GLN A 2 -29.45 -36.54 -51.14
N VAL A 3 -29.98 -35.99 -50.03
CA VAL A 3 -29.30 -34.96 -49.21
C VAL A 3 -28.08 -35.53 -48.44
N ASP A 4 -28.11 -36.80 -48.04
CA ASP A 4 -26.97 -37.46 -47.37
C ASP A 4 -25.80 -37.70 -48.33
N ALA A 5 -26.08 -38.05 -49.59
CA ALA A 5 -25.06 -38.31 -50.60
C ALA A 5 -24.31 -37.04 -51.02
N ASP A 6 -25.02 -35.91 -51.11
CA ASP A 6 -24.39 -34.60 -51.39
C ASP A 6 -23.52 -34.13 -50.22
N ASP A 7 -23.90 -34.43 -48.97
CA ASP A 7 -23.11 -34.08 -47.78
C ASP A 7 -21.81 -34.89 -47.67
N ASP A 8 -21.84 -36.18 -47.99
CA ASP A 8 -20.63 -37.02 -48.04
C ASP A 8 -19.65 -36.55 -49.13
N VAL A 9 -20.15 -36.14 -50.29
CA VAL A 9 -19.32 -35.61 -51.39
C VAL A 9 -18.69 -34.28 -51.01
N ILE A 10 -19.45 -33.37 -50.40
CA ILE A 10 -18.93 -32.09 -49.90
C ILE A 10 -17.86 -32.31 -48.84
N GLN A 11 -18.06 -33.26 -47.92
CA GLN A 11 -17.10 -33.55 -46.86
C GLN A 11 -15.80 -34.19 -47.41
N MET A 12 -15.91 -35.04 -48.45
CA MET A 12 -14.76 -35.63 -49.12
C MET A 12 -13.95 -34.59 -49.92
N ILE A 13 -14.65 -33.68 -50.61
CA ILE A 13 -14.04 -32.56 -51.33
C ILE A 13 -13.34 -31.60 -50.36
N GLN A 14 -13.96 -31.28 -49.22
CA GLN A 14 -13.34 -30.43 -48.19
C GLN A 14 -12.03 -31.03 -47.66
N LYS A 15 -12.01 -32.33 -47.35
CA LYS A 15 -10.78 -33.00 -46.88
C LYS A 15 -9.67 -32.97 -47.94
N HIS A 16 -10.00 -33.16 -49.21
CA HIS A 16 -9.02 -33.18 -50.30
C HIS A 16 -8.49 -31.78 -50.66
N ILE A 17 -9.37 -30.77 -50.61
CA ILE A 17 -8.99 -29.35 -50.77
C ILE A 17 -8.02 -28.92 -49.68
N VAL A 18 -8.24 -29.36 -48.43
CA VAL A 18 -7.44 -28.94 -47.29
C VAL A 18 -6.05 -29.58 -47.29
N SER A 19 -5.90 -30.83 -47.78
CA SER A 19 -4.57 -31.44 -47.96
C SER A 19 -3.71 -30.67 -48.98
N ASP A 20 -4.33 -30.09 -50.01
CA ASP A 20 -3.64 -29.31 -51.04
C ASP A 20 -3.61 -27.79 -50.76
N TYR A 21 -4.15 -27.35 -49.63
CA TYR A 21 -4.23 -25.93 -49.27
C TYR A 21 -2.85 -25.32 -48.99
N GLN A 22 -1.95 -26.10 -48.41
CA GLN A 22 -0.55 -25.71 -48.18
C GLN A 22 0.21 -25.46 -49.50
N ASN A 23 -0.23 -26.10 -50.59
CA ASN A 23 0.36 -25.96 -51.92
C ASN A 23 -0.32 -24.88 -52.80
N GLN A 24 -1.08 -23.95 -52.19
CA GLN A 24 -1.85 -22.84 -52.81
C GLN A 24 -3.01 -23.25 -53.74
N LYS A 25 -2.94 -24.42 -54.39
CA LYS A 25 -3.97 -24.91 -55.32
C LYS A 25 -5.33 -25.11 -54.65
N GLY A 26 -5.36 -25.58 -53.40
CA GLY A 26 -6.60 -25.74 -52.65
C GLY A 26 -7.34 -24.42 -52.39
N HIS A 27 -6.60 -23.32 -52.16
CA HIS A 27 -7.18 -22.01 -51.93
C HIS A 27 -7.86 -21.45 -53.18
N GLU A 28 -7.19 -21.50 -54.33
CA GLU A 28 -7.75 -21.02 -55.60
C GLU A 28 -9.05 -21.73 -55.98
N LEU A 29 -9.11 -23.06 -55.76
CA LEU A 29 -10.31 -23.84 -56.02
C LEU A 29 -11.47 -23.42 -55.09
N VAL A 30 -11.21 -23.23 -53.79
CA VAL A 30 -12.21 -22.73 -52.84
C VAL A 30 -12.74 -21.36 -53.26
N MET A 31 -11.84 -20.45 -53.66
CA MET A 31 -12.23 -19.12 -54.12
C MET A 31 -13.10 -19.21 -55.38
N HIS A 32 -12.74 -20.05 -56.35
CA HIS A 32 -13.54 -20.25 -57.57
C HIS A 32 -14.97 -20.72 -57.25
N VAL A 33 -15.11 -21.71 -56.36
CA VAL A 33 -16.42 -22.21 -55.93
C VAL A 33 -17.22 -21.13 -55.21
N LEU A 34 -16.62 -20.39 -54.28
CA LEU A 34 -17.31 -19.34 -53.51
C LEU A 34 -17.76 -18.18 -54.41
N TYR A 35 -16.93 -17.73 -55.34
CA TYR A 35 -17.31 -16.69 -56.30
C TYR A 35 -18.39 -17.16 -57.27
N HIS A 36 -18.34 -18.42 -57.72
CA HIS A 36 -19.39 -18.99 -58.56
C HIS A 36 -20.74 -19.07 -57.84
N LEU A 37 -20.76 -19.62 -56.62
CA LEU A 37 -21.97 -19.69 -55.79
C LEU A 37 -22.53 -18.29 -55.48
N HIS A 38 -21.66 -17.31 -55.23
CA HIS A 38 -22.09 -15.93 -55.02
C HIS A 38 -22.68 -15.30 -56.29
N ALA A 39 -22.08 -15.52 -57.45
CA ALA A 39 -22.61 -15.03 -58.73
C ALA A 39 -23.99 -15.62 -59.06
N LEU A 40 -24.20 -16.90 -58.74
CA LEU A 40 -25.51 -17.54 -58.87
C LEU A 40 -26.55 -16.91 -57.94
N THR A 41 -26.16 -16.58 -56.70
CA THR A 41 -27.02 -15.91 -55.73
C THR A 41 -27.43 -14.49 -56.19
N MET A 42 -26.60 -13.83 -57.00
CA MET A 42 -26.92 -12.51 -57.56
C MET A 42 -27.82 -12.58 -58.81
N SER A 43 -27.96 -13.76 -59.43
CA SER A 43 -28.59 -13.91 -60.76
C SER A 43 -30.01 -14.50 -60.73
N ASP A 44 -30.43 -15.14 -59.63
CA ASP A 44 -31.63 -16.00 -59.62
C ASP A 44 -32.70 -15.55 -58.61
N SER A 45 -33.62 -14.68 -59.03
CA SER A 45 -34.60 -13.99 -58.17
C SER A 45 -35.70 -14.86 -57.54
N ALA A 46 -35.66 -16.19 -57.69
CA ALA A 46 -36.70 -17.11 -57.24
C ALA A 46 -36.20 -18.21 -56.26
N GLN A 47 -34.88 -18.44 -56.15
CA GLN A 47 -34.27 -19.47 -55.29
C GLN A 47 -33.20 -18.92 -54.33
N ASP A 48 -33.22 -17.61 -54.06
CA ASP A 48 -32.22 -16.89 -53.25
C ASP A 48 -31.84 -17.57 -51.93
N SER A 49 -32.76 -18.31 -51.28
CA SER A 49 -32.50 -18.95 -49.99
C SER A 49 -31.69 -20.25 -50.07
N SER A 50 -31.79 -21.04 -51.15
CA SER A 50 -31.12 -22.36 -51.22
C SER A 50 -29.64 -22.22 -51.57
N VAL A 51 -29.31 -21.36 -52.55
CA VAL A 51 -27.92 -21.15 -53.00
C VAL A 51 -27.12 -20.38 -51.97
N ALA A 52 -27.72 -19.39 -51.30
CA ALA A 52 -27.10 -18.68 -50.18
C ALA A 52 -26.77 -19.63 -49.02
N PHE A 53 -27.67 -20.58 -48.72
CA PHE A 53 -27.43 -21.62 -47.70
C PHE A 53 -26.26 -22.54 -48.09
N VAL A 54 -26.16 -22.94 -49.36
CA VAL A 54 -25.04 -23.77 -49.86
C VAL A 54 -23.72 -23.01 -49.79
N TYR A 55 -23.70 -21.73 -50.18
CA TYR A 55 -22.53 -20.84 -50.03
C TYR A 55 -22.08 -20.78 -48.58
N GLU A 56 -23.00 -20.52 -47.66
CA GLU A 56 -22.73 -20.41 -46.23
C GLU A 56 -22.18 -21.73 -45.66
N LYS A 57 -22.85 -22.86 -45.95
CA LYS A 57 -22.44 -24.19 -45.50
C LYS A 57 -21.04 -24.55 -46.02
N PHE A 58 -20.75 -24.26 -47.29
CA PHE A 58 -19.45 -24.54 -47.90
C PHE A 58 -18.34 -23.69 -47.28
N LEU A 59 -18.56 -22.38 -47.15
CA LEU A 59 -17.60 -21.46 -46.53
C LEU A 59 -17.27 -21.88 -45.10
N LEU A 60 -18.29 -22.12 -44.27
CA LEU A 60 -18.09 -22.53 -42.88
C LEU A 60 -17.42 -23.90 -42.77
N GLY A 61 -17.77 -24.84 -43.64
CA GLY A 61 -17.16 -26.17 -43.67
C GLY A 61 -15.67 -26.11 -43.98
N VAL A 62 -15.27 -25.34 -45.00
CA VAL A 62 -13.85 -25.11 -45.31
C VAL A 62 -13.16 -24.38 -44.16
N ALA A 63 -13.78 -23.33 -43.61
CA ALA A 63 -13.22 -22.55 -42.51
C ALA A 63 -12.92 -23.40 -41.26
N LYS A 64 -13.88 -24.23 -40.84
CA LYS A 64 -13.72 -25.15 -39.70
C LYS A 64 -12.65 -26.19 -39.99
N CYS A 65 -12.65 -26.78 -41.19
CA CYS A 65 -11.63 -27.76 -41.56
C CYS A 65 -10.22 -27.16 -41.58
N LEU A 66 -10.04 -25.90 -42.01
CA LEU A 66 -8.75 -25.20 -41.92
C LEU A 66 -8.31 -25.01 -40.46
N LEU A 67 -9.25 -24.66 -39.56
CA LEU A 67 -8.94 -24.54 -38.13
C LEU A 67 -8.57 -25.89 -37.52
N ASP A 68 -9.26 -26.97 -37.89
CA ASP A 68 -9.03 -28.31 -37.35
C ASP A 68 -7.70 -28.92 -37.84
N VAL A 69 -7.32 -28.69 -39.10
CA VAL A 69 -6.16 -29.35 -39.73
C VAL A 69 -4.87 -28.54 -39.60
N LEU A 70 -4.95 -27.21 -39.68
CA LEU A 70 -3.76 -26.34 -39.73
C LEU A 70 -3.41 -25.78 -38.34
N PRO A 71 -2.12 -25.56 -38.04
CA PRO A 71 -1.68 -25.01 -36.77
C PRO A 71 -2.13 -23.56 -36.57
N ALA A 72 -2.18 -23.10 -35.31
CA ALA A 72 -2.68 -21.77 -34.95
C ALA A 72 -1.86 -20.59 -35.51
N ASN A 73 -0.62 -20.81 -35.95
CA ASN A 73 0.21 -19.79 -36.60
C ASN A 73 -0.07 -19.64 -38.10
N ASP A 74 -0.88 -20.53 -38.68
CA ASP A 74 -1.21 -20.53 -40.09
C ASP A 74 -2.18 -19.40 -40.45
N LYS A 75 -1.95 -18.77 -41.61
CA LYS A 75 -2.70 -17.59 -42.10
C LYS A 75 -3.78 -17.94 -43.13
N SER A 76 -4.01 -19.21 -43.42
CA SER A 76 -4.97 -19.68 -44.43
C SER A 76 -6.39 -19.28 -44.07
N PHE A 77 -6.76 -19.38 -42.79
CA PHE A 77 -8.08 -18.97 -42.30
C PHE A 77 -8.30 -17.46 -42.50
N SER A 78 -7.34 -16.62 -42.08
CA SER A 78 -7.46 -15.16 -42.24
C SER A 78 -7.45 -14.75 -43.71
N ARG A 79 -6.64 -15.43 -44.54
CA ARG A 79 -6.59 -15.22 -45.99
C ARG A 79 -7.93 -15.53 -46.65
N LEU A 80 -8.52 -16.70 -46.37
CA LEU A 80 -9.84 -17.07 -46.86
C LEU A 80 -10.87 -15.98 -46.52
N PHE A 81 -10.98 -15.62 -45.24
CA PHE A 81 -11.93 -14.61 -44.79
C PHE A 81 -11.65 -13.21 -45.34
N CYS A 82 -10.41 -12.88 -45.73
CA CYS A 82 -10.09 -11.63 -46.40
C CYS A 82 -10.56 -11.63 -47.85
N GLU A 83 -10.44 -12.76 -48.57
CA GLU A 83 -10.65 -12.82 -50.02
C GLU A 83 -12.11 -13.18 -50.43
N VAL A 84 -12.92 -13.81 -49.58
CA VAL A 84 -14.30 -14.23 -49.97
C VAL A 84 -15.22 -13.06 -50.44
N PRO A 85 -16.15 -13.26 -51.39
CA PRO A 85 -17.00 -12.17 -51.86
C PRO A 85 -17.87 -11.54 -50.74
N ILE A 86 -18.55 -12.37 -49.95
CA ILE A 86 -19.41 -11.91 -48.84
C ILE A 86 -19.21 -12.78 -47.60
N LEU A 87 -19.28 -12.16 -46.41
CA LEU A 87 -19.23 -12.90 -45.14
C LEU A 87 -20.64 -12.97 -44.56
N PRO A 88 -21.23 -14.18 -44.41
CA PRO A 88 -22.52 -14.36 -43.76
C PRO A 88 -22.41 -14.18 -42.24
N GLU A 89 -23.53 -13.95 -41.54
CA GLU A 89 -23.55 -13.74 -40.08
C GLU A 89 -22.93 -14.90 -39.29
N SER A 90 -23.08 -16.12 -39.76
CA SER A 90 -22.45 -17.31 -39.18
C SER A 90 -20.92 -17.29 -39.24
N ALA A 91 -20.33 -16.64 -40.25
CA ALA A 91 -18.89 -16.46 -40.33
C ALA A 91 -18.40 -15.48 -39.24
N PHE A 92 -19.20 -14.46 -38.90
CA PHE A 92 -18.93 -13.60 -37.75
C PHE A 92 -19.07 -14.36 -36.42
N LYS A 93 -20.06 -15.25 -36.29
CA LYS A 93 -20.20 -16.12 -35.11
C LYS A 93 -19.00 -17.05 -34.95
N LEU A 94 -18.52 -17.67 -36.03
CA LEU A 94 -17.32 -18.50 -36.00
C LEU A 94 -16.07 -17.70 -35.59
N LEU A 95 -15.94 -16.44 -36.05
CA LEU A 95 -14.86 -15.54 -35.62
C LEU A 95 -14.97 -15.16 -34.13
N ASP A 96 -16.17 -14.84 -33.64
CA ASP A 96 -16.42 -14.52 -32.23
C ASP A 96 -16.10 -15.72 -31.33
N GLU A 97 -16.52 -16.93 -31.74
CA GLU A 97 -16.18 -18.19 -31.07
C GLU A 97 -14.67 -18.43 -31.07
N LEU A 98 -13.96 -18.22 -32.19
CA LEU A 98 -12.51 -18.39 -32.25
C LEU A 98 -11.76 -17.41 -31.34
N CYS A 99 -12.29 -16.21 -31.13
CA CYS A 99 -11.67 -15.18 -30.29
C CYS A 99 -12.05 -15.29 -28.80
N CYS A 100 -13.22 -15.85 -28.48
CA CYS A 100 -13.76 -15.90 -27.11
C CYS A 100 -13.74 -17.30 -26.48
N SER A 101 -13.64 -18.36 -27.28
CA SER A 101 -13.63 -19.72 -26.77
C SER A 101 -12.25 -20.11 -26.26
N ASP A 102 -12.25 -20.77 -25.11
CA ASP A 102 -11.13 -21.51 -24.57
C ASP A 102 -11.28 -22.96 -25.03
N ASN A 103 -11.45 -23.13 -26.34
CA ASN A 103 -11.64 -24.43 -26.94
C ASN A 103 -10.32 -25.20 -26.78
N ASN A 104 -10.17 -25.83 -25.63
CA ASN A 104 -9.55 -27.14 -25.53
C ASN A 104 -10.38 -28.08 -26.41
N TYR A 105 -10.17 -28.05 -27.72
CA TYR A 105 -10.32 -29.26 -28.52
C TYR A 105 -9.28 -30.22 -27.96
N GLY A 106 -9.73 -31.01 -26.97
CA GLY A 106 -8.86 -31.85 -26.18
C GLY A 106 -8.02 -32.75 -27.06
N LYS A 107 -6.74 -32.86 -26.67
CA LYS A 107 -5.72 -33.79 -27.16
C LYS A 107 -5.07 -33.39 -28.49
N ASP A 108 -4.15 -32.43 -28.43
CA ASP A 108 -2.79 -32.65 -28.93
C ASP A 108 -1.88 -31.47 -28.59
N ILE A 109 -0.61 -31.76 -28.35
CA ILE A 109 0.51 -30.82 -28.12
C ILE A 109 0.75 -29.87 -29.33
N ARG A 110 -0.04 -30.03 -30.41
CA ARG A 110 0.05 -29.29 -31.68
C ARG A 110 -0.87 -28.07 -31.76
N ASP A 111 -1.82 -27.93 -30.84
CA ASP A 111 -2.81 -26.86 -30.89
C ASP A 111 -2.24 -25.58 -30.23
N GLY A 112 -1.74 -24.67 -31.06
CA GLY A 112 -1.27 -23.37 -30.60
C GLY A 112 -2.39 -22.46 -30.10
N ASP A 113 -2.05 -21.22 -29.74
CA ASP A 113 -2.99 -20.22 -29.21
C ASP A 113 -4.04 -19.79 -30.26
N ARG A 114 -5.17 -20.51 -30.33
CA ARG A 114 -6.28 -20.26 -31.27
C ARG A 114 -6.93 -18.89 -31.08
N VAL A 115 -6.98 -18.40 -29.84
CA VAL A 115 -7.44 -17.04 -29.54
C VAL A 115 -6.52 -16.02 -30.21
N HIS A 116 -5.19 -16.22 -30.15
CA HIS A 116 -4.25 -15.37 -30.88
C HIS A 116 -4.45 -15.44 -32.40
N GLN A 117 -4.72 -16.62 -32.96
CA GLN A 117 -5.04 -16.78 -34.39
C GLN A 117 -6.31 -16.00 -34.77
N GLY A 118 -7.38 -16.11 -33.98
CA GLY A 118 -8.63 -15.37 -34.19
C GLY A 118 -8.42 -13.85 -34.14
N LEU A 119 -7.74 -13.36 -33.11
CA LEU A 119 -7.41 -11.94 -32.97
C LEU A 119 -6.51 -11.43 -34.11
N GLY A 120 -5.53 -12.23 -34.55
CA GLY A 120 -4.70 -11.92 -35.73
C GLY A 120 -5.50 -11.89 -37.03
N SER A 121 -6.52 -12.73 -37.14
CA SER A 121 -7.45 -12.76 -38.27
C SER A 121 -8.34 -11.51 -38.27
N LEU A 122 -8.90 -11.11 -37.13
CA LEU A 122 -9.66 -9.87 -36.98
C LEU A 122 -8.85 -8.65 -37.39
N TRP A 123 -7.58 -8.56 -36.98
CA TRP A 123 -6.68 -7.50 -37.42
C TRP A 123 -6.56 -7.42 -38.94
N SER A 124 -6.35 -8.57 -39.60
CA SER A 124 -6.23 -8.65 -41.06
C SER A 124 -7.53 -8.24 -41.75
N LEU A 125 -8.68 -8.64 -41.20
CA LEU A 125 -10.02 -8.32 -41.73
C LEU A 125 -10.38 -6.85 -41.57
N ILE A 126 -10.03 -6.24 -40.44
CA ILE A 126 -10.19 -4.79 -40.23
C ILE A 126 -9.39 -4.02 -41.28
N LEU A 127 -8.20 -4.47 -41.66
CA LEU A 127 -7.43 -3.81 -42.71
C LEU A 127 -8.02 -4.08 -44.11
N GLY A 128 -8.35 -5.34 -44.41
CA GLY A 128 -8.74 -5.81 -45.74
C GLY A 128 -10.19 -5.55 -46.16
N ARG A 129 -11.14 -5.34 -45.23
CA ARG A 129 -12.58 -5.22 -45.56
C ARG A 129 -13.23 -3.94 -45.01
N PRO A 130 -13.21 -2.81 -45.74
CA PRO A 130 -13.78 -1.52 -45.32
C PRO A 130 -15.23 -1.57 -44.82
N ASN A 131 -16.10 -2.31 -45.50
CA ASN A 131 -17.54 -2.31 -45.22
C ASN A 131 -17.91 -2.93 -43.87
N ASN A 132 -17.11 -3.91 -43.40
CA ASN A 132 -17.40 -4.68 -42.19
C ASN A 132 -16.44 -4.36 -41.03
N ARG A 133 -15.58 -3.33 -41.17
CA ARG A 133 -14.56 -2.98 -40.16
C ARG A 133 -15.13 -2.78 -38.78
N GLN A 134 -16.29 -2.12 -38.69
CA GLN A 134 -16.93 -1.84 -37.41
C GLN A 134 -17.31 -3.14 -36.69
N ALA A 135 -17.96 -4.08 -37.38
CA ALA A 135 -18.35 -5.35 -36.80
C ALA A 135 -17.12 -6.15 -36.30
N PHE A 136 -16.01 -6.16 -37.05
CA PHE A 136 -14.78 -6.82 -36.60
C PHE A 136 -14.12 -6.13 -35.42
N LEU A 137 -14.15 -4.79 -35.40
CA LEU A 137 -13.67 -4.00 -34.28
C LEU A 137 -14.51 -4.29 -33.02
N ASP A 138 -15.83 -4.38 -33.15
CA ASP A 138 -16.73 -4.67 -32.05
C ASP A 138 -16.45 -6.05 -31.42
N ILE A 139 -16.13 -7.07 -32.24
CA ILE A 139 -15.68 -8.38 -31.73
C ILE A 139 -14.37 -8.24 -30.95
N ALA A 140 -13.38 -7.51 -31.50
CA ALA A 140 -12.10 -7.30 -30.81
C ALA A 140 -12.27 -6.54 -29.49
N LEU A 141 -13.15 -5.53 -29.45
CA LEU A 141 -13.47 -4.75 -28.26
C LEU A 141 -14.22 -5.57 -27.21
N LYS A 142 -15.15 -6.44 -27.64
CA LYS A 142 -15.81 -7.43 -26.77
C LYS A 142 -14.80 -8.38 -26.12
N CYS A 143 -13.81 -8.85 -26.88
CA CYS A 143 -12.71 -9.66 -26.35
C CYS A 143 -11.83 -8.87 -25.36
N ALA A 144 -11.61 -7.57 -25.59
CA ALA A 144 -10.83 -6.70 -24.71
C ALA A 144 -11.51 -6.40 -23.36
N VAL A 145 -12.77 -6.79 -23.20
CA VAL A 145 -13.50 -6.81 -21.93
C VAL A 145 -14.02 -8.21 -21.62
N HIS A 146 -13.36 -9.27 -22.07
CA HIS A 146 -13.78 -10.64 -21.77
C HIS A 146 -13.53 -11.00 -20.29
N PRO A 147 -14.34 -11.85 -19.62
CA PRO A 147 -14.12 -12.24 -18.22
C PRO A 147 -12.79 -12.96 -17.98
N LYS A 148 -12.36 -13.82 -18.92
CA LYS A 148 -11.07 -14.54 -18.85
C LYS A 148 -9.89 -13.59 -19.11
N ASP A 149 -8.94 -13.56 -18.19
CA ASP A 149 -7.81 -12.61 -18.23
C ASP A 149 -6.86 -12.83 -19.42
N ASP A 150 -6.56 -14.09 -19.78
CA ASP A 150 -5.66 -14.40 -20.90
C ASP A 150 -6.22 -13.87 -22.25
N ILE A 151 -7.50 -14.17 -22.54
CA ILE A 151 -8.20 -13.67 -23.73
C ILE A 151 -8.22 -12.14 -23.74
N ARG A 152 -8.59 -11.54 -22.60
CA ARG A 152 -8.66 -10.09 -22.42
C ARG A 152 -7.30 -9.43 -22.66
N ALA A 153 -6.23 -9.96 -22.07
CA ALA A 153 -4.88 -9.42 -22.21
C ALA A 153 -4.39 -9.48 -23.67
N LYS A 154 -4.63 -10.60 -24.37
CA LYS A 154 -4.29 -10.72 -25.80
C LYS A 154 -5.07 -9.73 -26.66
N ALA A 155 -6.37 -9.57 -26.41
CA ALA A 155 -7.23 -8.65 -27.13
C ALA A 155 -6.84 -7.18 -26.85
N ILE A 156 -6.61 -6.79 -25.60
CA ILE A 156 -6.10 -5.46 -25.23
C ILE A 156 -4.77 -5.19 -25.93
N ARG A 157 -3.86 -6.17 -25.99
CA ARG A 157 -2.58 -6.02 -26.69
C ARG A 157 -2.79 -5.76 -28.19
N LEU A 158 -3.75 -6.42 -28.83
CA LEU A 158 -4.11 -6.12 -30.21
C LEU A 158 -4.68 -4.70 -30.35
N VAL A 159 -5.71 -4.39 -29.56
CA VAL A 159 -6.45 -3.13 -29.65
C VAL A 159 -5.55 -1.93 -29.33
N ALA A 160 -4.89 -1.92 -28.18
CA ALA A 160 -4.09 -0.80 -27.71
C ALA A 160 -2.74 -0.62 -28.43
N ASN A 161 -2.12 -1.70 -28.92
CA ASN A 161 -0.80 -1.58 -29.57
C ASN A 161 -0.84 -1.59 -31.09
N LYS A 162 -1.81 -2.26 -31.74
CA LYS A 162 -1.89 -2.34 -33.20
C LYS A 162 -3.01 -1.50 -33.79
N LEU A 163 -4.23 -1.58 -33.23
CA LEU A 163 -5.39 -0.91 -33.81
C LEU A 163 -5.48 0.57 -33.42
N TYR A 164 -5.08 0.92 -32.19
CA TYR A 164 -5.14 2.29 -31.69
C TYR A 164 -4.25 3.29 -32.44
N VAL A 165 -3.21 2.80 -33.13
CA VAL A 165 -2.33 3.63 -33.98
C VAL A 165 -3.01 4.05 -35.29
N ILE A 166 -4.19 3.50 -35.60
CA ILE A 166 -4.93 3.80 -36.83
C ILE A 166 -5.93 4.94 -36.54
N ASP A 167 -5.71 6.10 -37.16
CA ASP A 167 -6.42 7.35 -36.86
C ASP A 167 -7.96 7.26 -36.88
N PHE A 168 -8.54 6.58 -37.87
CA PHE A 168 -10.01 6.47 -37.99
C PHE A 168 -10.64 5.43 -37.04
N ILE A 169 -9.81 4.64 -36.33
CA ILE A 169 -10.25 3.60 -35.38
C ILE A 169 -10.03 4.07 -33.94
N SER A 170 -9.00 4.88 -33.70
CA SER A 170 -8.57 5.32 -32.36
C SER A 170 -9.70 5.96 -31.56
N GLU A 171 -10.45 6.90 -32.15
CA GLU A 171 -11.59 7.58 -31.51
C GLU A 171 -12.65 6.58 -31.03
N LYS A 172 -13.02 5.61 -31.86
CA LYS A 172 -14.01 4.57 -31.50
C LYS A 172 -13.53 3.67 -30.35
N ILE A 173 -12.23 3.39 -30.31
CA ILE A 173 -11.62 2.63 -29.22
C ILE A 173 -11.66 3.45 -27.92
N GLU A 174 -11.35 4.76 -27.97
CA GLU A 174 -11.44 5.67 -26.82
C GLU A 174 -12.87 5.77 -26.31
N ASP A 175 -13.85 5.96 -27.19
CA ASP A 175 -15.27 6.03 -26.84
C ASP A 175 -15.74 4.76 -26.16
N PHE A 176 -15.42 3.59 -26.72
CA PHE A 176 -15.78 2.31 -26.12
C PHE A 176 -15.17 2.14 -24.72
N ALA A 177 -13.87 2.40 -24.57
CA ALA A 177 -13.18 2.26 -23.30
C ALA A 177 -13.71 3.27 -22.26
N THR A 178 -13.97 4.51 -22.68
CA THR A 178 -14.52 5.57 -21.84
C THR A 178 -15.94 5.23 -21.37
N ASN A 179 -16.79 4.73 -22.27
CA ASN A 179 -18.14 4.28 -21.93
C ASN A 179 -18.11 3.09 -20.94
N LYS A 180 -17.14 2.17 -21.07
CA LYS A 180 -16.96 1.07 -20.11
C LYS A 180 -16.49 1.56 -18.74
N LEU A 181 -15.60 2.54 -18.68
CA LEU A 181 -15.21 3.19 -17.42
C LEU A 181 -16.40 3.91 -16.78
N LEU A 182 -17.09 4.76 -17.52
CA LEU A 182 -18.21 5.56 -17.00
C LEU A 182 -19.40 4.68 -16.58
N SER A 183 -19.70 3.60 -17.31
CA SER A 183 -20.75 2.66 -16.89
C SER A 183 -20.40 1.90 -15.61
N ALA A 184 -19.12 1.64 -15.36
CA ALA A 184 -18.66 1.07 -14.09
C ALA A 184 -18.74 2.08 -12.94
N VAL A 185 -18.47 3.36 -13.20
CA VAL A 185 -18.52 4.45 -12.20
C VAL A 185 -19.96 4.85 -11.86
N ASN A 186 -20.82 5.05 -12.86
CA ASN A 186 -22.17 5.61 -12.69
C ASN A 186 -23.22 4.58 -12.22
N ARG A 187 -22.82 3.34 -11.92
CA ARG A 187 -23.76 2.33 -11.42
C ARG A 187 -24.19 2.74 -10.00
N PRO A 188 -25.49 2.86 -9.72
CA PRO A 188 -25.96 3.38 -8.43
C PRO A 188 -25.42 2.51 -7.30
N VAL A 189 -24.71 3.16 -6.38
CA VAL A 189 -24.45 2.62 -5.05
C VAL A 189 -25.83 2.55 -4.38
N SER A 190 -26.28 1.37 -3.98
CA SER A 190 -27.51 1.28 -3.19
C SER A 190 -27.33 2.15 -1.94
N ASP A 191 -28.11 3.22 -1.83
CA ASP A 191 -28.15 4.15 -0.69
C ASP A 191 -28.70 3.46 0.58
N ALA A 192 -27.95 2.52 1.13
CA ALA A 192 -28.26 1.86 2.40
C ALA A 192 -27.25 2.19 3.52
N GLU A 193 -26.18 2.95 3.25
CA GLU A 193 -25.14 3.26 4.26
C GLU A 193 -24.99 4.76 4.59
N LEU A 194 -25.98 5.59 4.25
CA LEU A 194 -26.04 7.01 4.62
C LEU A 194 -27.16 7.30 5.63
N SER A 195 -27.21 6.55 6.74
CA SER A 195 -28.03 6.92 7.90
C SER A 195 -27.67 6.16 9.19
N VAL A 196 -26.41 6.24 9.63
CA VAL A 196 -26.10 6.16 11.07
C VAL A 196 -25.04 7.22 11.43
N SER A 197 -25.45 8.48 11.41
CA SER A 197 -24.80 9.55 12.17
C SER A 197 -25.90 10.35 12.86
N GLY A 198 -26.19 9.97 14.10
CA GLY A 198 -27.21 10.60 14.94
C GLY A 198 -27.17 10.01 16.35
N ALA A 199 -26.37 10.65 17.20
CA ALA A 199 -26.36 10.65 18.66
C ALA A 199 -27.33 9.70 19.41
N ASN A 200 -26.75 8.88 20.32
CA ASN A 200 -27.12 9.02 21.73
C ASN A 200 -26.00 8.51 22.64
N GLU A 201 -25.42 9.43 23.41
CA GLU A 201 -24.76 9.09 24.67
C GLU A 201 -25.83 8.64 25.65
N GLN A 202 -25.69 7.45 26.24
CA GLN A 202 -26.15 7.24 27.60
C GLN A 202 -25.35 6.14 28.28
N ARG A 203 -24.71 6.58 29.37
CA ARG A 203 -24.00 5.81 30.38
C ARG A 203 -24.83 4.61 30.86
N THR A 204 -24.18 3.46 30.97
CA THR A 204 -24.40 2.59 32.14
C THR A 204 -23.13 1.85 32.49
N GLU A 205 -22.88 1.81 33.78
CA GLU A 205 -21.75 1.24 34.49
C GLU A 205 -21.59 -0.27 34.24
N GLY A 206 -20.34 -0.72 34.17
CA GLY A 206 -19.98 -2.14 34.16
C GLY A 206 -18.81 -2.37 35.11
N GLN A 207 -19.14 -2.63 36.36
CA GLN A 207 -18.22 -2.94 37.44
C GLN A 207 -17.77 -4.41 37.35
N MET A 208 -16.44 -4.58 37.29
CA MET A 208 -15.60 -5.61 37.93
C MET A 208 -15.97 -7.11 37.90
N GLY A 209 -14.96 -7.90 37.51
CA GLY A 209 -14.73 -9.30 37.91
C GLY A 209 -14.74 -10.25 36.71
N GLY A 210 -13.69 -10.99 36.34
CA GLY A 210 -12.49 -11.40 37.03
C GLY A 210 -12.30 -12.91 36.79
N GLN A 211 -11.12 -13.30 36.27
CA GLN A 211 -10.55 -14.66 36.25
C GLN A 211 -11.28 -15.70 35.34
N GLU A 212 -10.65 -16.65 34.67
CA GLU A 212 -9.28 -17.16 34.66
C GLU A 212 -9.03 -18.05 33.42
N THR A 213 -7.75 -18.25 33.16
CA THR A 213 -7.03 -19.22 32.32
C THR A 213 -7.62 -20.62 32.11
N SER A 214 -7.36 -21.23 30.93
CA SER A 214 -6.67 -22.54 30.71
C SER A 214 -7.03 -23.12 29.32
N ILE A 215 -6.13 -23.17 28.34
CA ILE A 215 -5.18 -24.24 27.94
C ILE A 215 -5.82 -25.60 27.52
N SER A 216 -5.38 -26.06 26.33
CA SER A 216 -5.42 -27.42 25.76
C SER A 216 -6.76 -27.91 25.18
N GLY A 217 -6.82 -28.61 24.06
CA GLY A 217 -5.79 -29.22 23.23
C GLY A 217 -6.48 -30.04 22.12
N SER A 218 -5.72 -30.34 21.07
CA SER A 218 -6.02 -31.13 19.87
C SER A 218 -7.11 -32.21 19.96
N GLN A 219 -7.83 -32.47 18.84
CA GLN A 219 -7.57 -33.64 17.98
C GLN A 219 -8.42 -33.62 16.70
N VAL A 220 -7.78 -34.10 15.64
CA VAL A 220 -8.24 -34.37 14.28
C VAL A 220 -9.22 -35.55 14.26
N SER A 221 -10.22 -35.52 13.38
CA SER A 221 -10.74 -36.68 12.63
C SER A 221 -11.74 -36.25 11.54
N GLU A 222 -11.34 -36.33 10.28
CA GLU A 222 -12.19 -36.73 9.14
C GLU A 222 -11.93 -38.23 8.85
N PRO A 223 -12.58 -38.96 7.91
CA PRO A 223 -13.67 -38.61 6.98
C PRO A 223 -14.82 -39.65 6.94
N GLY A 224 -15.90 -39.36 6.20
CA GLY A 224 -16.94 -40.34 5.88
C GLY A 224 -17.77 -39.93 4.67
N THR A 225 -17.49 -40.58 3.54
CA THR A 225 -18.19 -40.51 2.24
C THR A 225 -19.57 -41.20 2.28
N SER A 226 -20.59 -40.58 1.69
CA SER A 226 -21.65 -41.30 0.94
C SER A 226 -22.51 -40.35 0.11
N GLU A 227 -22.78 -40.79 -1.11
CA GLU A 227 -23.40 -40.09 -2.25
C GLU A 227 -24.94 -39.99 -2.16
N ASN A 228 -25.46 -38.93 -2.80
CA ASN A 228 -26.72 -38.77 -3.54
C ASN A 228 -28.04 -39.41 -3.02
N ASP A 229 -29.07 -38.58 -2.82
CA ASP A 229 -30.12 -38.47 -3.85
C ASP A 229 -31.03 -37.24 -3.69
N SER A 230 -31.47 -36.79 -4.86
CA SER A 230 -32.23 -35.58 -5.21
C SER A 230 -33.69 -35.53 -4.75
N ALA A 231 -34.23 -34.33 -4.49
CA ALA A 231 -35.26 -33.69 -5.33
C ALA A 231 -36.00 -32.50 -4.67
N MET A 232 -36.08 -31.42 -5.45
CA MET A 232 -37.18 -30.43 -5.55
C MET A 232 -37.40 -29.39 -4.43
N GLY A 233 -36.97 -28.16 -4.75
CA GLY A 233 -37.94 -27.11 -5.07
C GLY A 233 -38.15 -26.03 -4.00
N SER A 234 -37.45 -24.92 -4.14
CA SER A 234 -38.01 -23.58 -3.87
C SER A 234 -37.23 -22.54 -4.68
N GLN A 235 -37.84 -22.06 -5.75
CA GLN A 235 -37.48 -20.76 -6.32
C GLN A 235 -37.71 -19.69 -5.25
N SER A 236 -36.69 -18.90 -4.95
CA SER A 236 -36.90 -17.51 -4.54
C SER A 236 -36.07 -16.64 -5.46
N ASP A 237 -36.69 -16.31 -6.60
CA ASP A 237 -36.27 -15.20 -7.44
C ASP A 237 -36.38 -13.89 -6.67
N SER A 238 -35.40 -13.03 -6.93
CA SER A 238 -35.38 -11.57 -6.73
C SER A 238 -35.30 -11.03 -5.28
N LEU A 239 -34.12 -10.52 -4.93
CA LEU A 239 -33.82 -9.08 -4.80
C LEU A 239 -32.47 -8.87 -4.08
N SER A 240 -31.62 -7.99 -4.66
CA SER A 240 -30.39 -7.38 -4.10
C SER A 240 -29.01 -8.01 -4.39
N ASP A 241 -28.62 -8.11 -5.67
CA ASP A 241 -27.19 -8.21 -6.02
C ASP A 241 -26.81 -7.13 -7.05
N SER A 242 -26.94 -5.87 -6.64
CA SER A 242 -26.66 -4.70 -7.49
C SER A 242 -25.23 -4.17 -7.34
N SER A 243 -24.37 -4.84 -6.55
CA SER A 243 -22.99 -4.40 -6.34
C SER A 243 -22.05 -5.02 -7.40
N MET A 244 -21.29 -4.17 -8.09
CA MET A 244 -20.31 -4.67 -9.06
C MET A 244 -19.13 -5.34 -8.36
N SER A 245 -18.74 -6.53 -8.81
CA SER A 245 -17.59 -7.23 -8.24
C SER A 245 -16.26 -6.61 -8.68
N LEU A 246 -15.19 -6.82 -7.91
CA LEU A 246 -13.84 -6.37 -8.26
C LEU A 246 -13.36 -6.92 -9.61
N ALA A 247 -13.69 -8.18 -9.93
CA ALA A 247 -13.32 -8.80 -11.19
C ALA A 247 -14.01 -8.13 -12.39
N GLN A 248 -15.30 -7.80 -12.25
CA GLN A 248 -16.06 -7.05 -13.27
C GLN A 248 -15.51 -5.62 -13.43
N ALA A 249 -15.15 -4.96 -12.32
CA ALA A 249 -14.52 -3.64 -12.37
C ALA A 249 -13.19 -3.69 -13.15
N GLN A 250 -12.31 -4.65 -12.85
CA GLN A 250 -11.05 -4.82 -13.57
C GLN A 250 -11.27 -5.11 -15.05
N GLN A 251 -12.24 -5.98 -15.38
CA GLN A 251 -12.62 -6.29 -16.76
C GLN A 251 -13.00 -5.03 -17.55
N HIS A 252 -13.79 -4.13 -16.97
CA HIS A 252 -14.23 -2.90 -17.64
C HIS A 252 -13.12 -1.84 -17.74
N LEU A 253 -12.19 -1.80 -16.78
CA LEU A 253 -11.16 -0.76 -16.70
C LEU A 253 -9.89 -1.11 -17.48
N SER A 254 -9.59 -2.40 -17.69
CA SER A 254 -8.30 -2.86 -18.22
C SER A 254 -7.92 -2.23 -19.56
N LEU A 255 -8.86 -2.15 -20.52
CA LEU A 255 -8.60 -1.54 -21.82
C LEU A 255 -8.31 -0.04 -21.68
N PHE A 256 -9.11 0.68 -20.89
CA PHE A 256 -8.94 2.12 -20.67
C PHE A 256 -7.55 2.44 -20.11
N PHE A 257 -7.10 1.70 -19.09
CA PHE A 257 -5.76 1.89 -18.52
C PHE A 257 -4.63 1.55 -19.50
N ALA A 258 -4.83 0.56 -20.39
CA ALA A 258 -3.87 0.30 -21.45
C ALA A 258 -3.76 1.49 -22.43
N LEU A 259 -4.89 2.14 -22.76
CA LEU A 259 -4.89 3.33 -23.60
C LEU A 259 -4.23 4.54 -22.92
N CYS A 260 -4.33 4.69 -21.60
CA CYS A 260 -3.63 5.75 -20.86
C CYS A 260 -2.10 5.69 -21.05
N THR A 261 -1.51 4.51 -21.30
CA THR A 261 -0.07 4.41 -21.63
C THR A 261 0.27 4.98 -23.00
N LYS A 262 -0.68 5.03 -23.93
CA LYS A 262 -0.52 5.59 -25.28
C LYS A 262 -0.87 7.07 -25.32
N LYS A 263 -1.91 7.47 -24.59
CA LYS A 263 -2.42 8.83 -24.50
C LYS A 263 -2.59 9.24 -23.03
N PRO A 264 -1.53 9.79 -22.39
CA PRO A 264 -1.53 10.11 -20.97
C PRO A 264 -2.61 11.10 -20.53
N SER A 265 -3.16 11.91 -21.45
CA SER A 265 -4.25 12.85 -21.15
C SER A 265 -5.53 12.16 -20.66
N LEU A 266 -5.74 10.88 -21.00
CA LEU A 266 -6.89 10.09 -20.53
C LEU A 266 -6.85 9.83 -19.02
N LEU A 267 -5.68 9.94 -18.39
CA LEU A 267 -5.52 9.76 -16.95
C LEU A 267 -6.29 10.81 -16.14
N GLN A 268 -6.47 12.02 -16.67
CA GLN A 268 -7.26 13.08 -16.02
C GLN A 268 -8.67 12.59 -15.68
N LEU A 269 -9.31 11.89 -16.62
CA LEU A 269 -10.67 11.37 -16.42
C LEU A 269 -10.74 10.36 -15.26
N VAL A 270 -9.69 9.57 -15.03
CA VAL A 270 -9.62 8.64 -13.90
C VAL A 270 -9.63 9.40 -12.57
N PHE A 271 -8.82 10.46 -12.46
CA PHE A 271 -8.76 11.29 -11.26
C PHE A 271 -10.07 12.05 -11.04
N ASP A 272 -10.65 12.62 -12.10
CA ASP A 272 -11.91 13.37 -12.03
C ASP A 272 -13.10 12.50 -11.57
N LYS A 273 -13.11 11.22 -11.98
CA LYS A 273 -14.18 10.28 -11.64
C LYS A 273 -13.90 9.45 -10.39
N TYR A 274 -12.70 9.54 -9.82
CA TYR A 274 -12.29 8.68 -8.70
C TYR A 274 -13.18 8.87 -7.47
N ASP A 275 -13.51 10.11 -7.09
CA ASP A 275 -14.27 10.39 -5.87
C ASP A 275 -15.65 9.71 -5.86
N HIS A 276 -16.34 9.77 -7.01
CA HIS A 276 -17.69 9.23 -7.20
C HIS A 276 -17.71 7.72 -7.52
N ALA A 277 -16.54 7.09 -7.66
CA ALA A 277 -16.46 5.70 -8.07
C ALA A 277 -16.86 4.72 -6.93
N PRO A 278 -17.60 3.64 -7.23
CA PRO A 278 -17.89 2.58 -6.27
C PRO A 278 -16.63 1.92 -5.70
N LYS A 279 -16.71 1.31 -4.52
CA LYS A 279 -15.56 0.68 -3.83
C LYS A 279 -14.80 -0.32 -4.71
N ALA A 280 -15.50 -1.18 -5.45
CA ALA A 280 -14.88 -2.13 -6.36
C ALA A 280 -14.13 -1.46 -7.51
N VAL A 281 -14.64 -0.34 -8.05
CA VAL A 281 -13.96 0.47 -9.07
C VAL A 281 -12.73 1.14 -8.49
N LYS A 282 -12.84 1.77 -7.31
CA LYS A 282 -11.69 2.38 -6.62
C LYS A 282 -10.59 1.33 -6.42
N GLN A 283 -10.92 0.14 -5.93
CA GLN A 283 -9.95 -0.96 -5.77
C GLN A 283 -9.31 -1.38 -7.10
N ALA A 284 -10.08 -1.47 -8.19
CA ALA A 284 -9.52 -1.75 -9.51
C ALA A 284 -8.59 -0.63 -10.00
N ILE A 285 -8.95 0.64 -9.82
CA ILE A 285 -8.12 1.81 -10.13
C ILE A 285 -6.79 1.72 -9.36
N HIS A 286 -6.84 1.48 -8.05
CA HIS A 286 -5.66 1.32 -7.18
C HIS A 286 -4.72 0.19 -7.62
N ARG A 287 -5.23 -0.83 -8.33
CA ARG A 287 -4.37 -1.88 -8.93
C ARG A 287 -3.72 -1.46 -10.25
N HIS A 288 -4.39 -0.65 -11.06
CA HIS A 288 -3.87 -0.23 -12.36
C HIS A 288 -2.95 0.99 -12.30
N VAL A 289 -3.20 1.95 -11.41
CA VAL A 289 -2.43 3.20 -11.33
C VAL A 289 -0.93 2.98 -11.10
N PRO A 290 -0.48 2.09 -10.19
CA PRO A 290 0.96 1.84 -10.03
C PRO A 290 1.64 1.31 -11.29
N ILE A 291 0.94 0.54 -12.12
CA ILE A 291 1.47 0.01 -13.38
C ILE A 291 1.58 1.14 -14.40
N LEU A 292 0.53 1.96 -14.51
CA LEU A 292 0.49 3.10 -15.41
C LEU A 292 1.53 4.17 -15.05
N VAL A 293 1.63 4.55 -13.78
CA VAL A 293 2.58 5.56 -13.30
C VAL A 293 4.02 5.12 -13.57
N ARG A 294 4.35 3.84 -13.34
CA ARG A 294 5.68 3.29 -13.70
C ARG A 294 5.95 3.32 -15.20
N ALA A 295 4.93 3.05 -16.04
CA ALA A 295 5.07 3.10 -17.49
C ALA A 295 5.24 4.53 -18.02
N LEU A 296 4.60 5.53 -17.41
CA LEU A 296 4.73 6.94 -17.78
C LEU A 296 6.03 7.57 -17.29
N GLY A 297 6.51 7.14 -16.11
CA GLY A 297 7.73 7.61 -15.48
C GLY A 297 7.61 9.02 -14.84
N PRO A 298 8.64 9.43 -14.06
CA PRO A 298 8.64 10.67 -13.28
C PRO A 298 8.76 11.95 -14.12
N SER A 299 9.21 11.84 -15.37
CA SER A 299 9.34 12.97 -16.29
C SER A 299 8.06 13.29 -17.06
N SER A 300 6.95 12.59 -16.80
CA SER A 300 5.68 12.84 -17.49
C SER A 300 5.07 14.18 -17.08
N SER A 301 5.09 15.15 -18.01
CA SER A 301 4.52 16.48 -17.79
C SER A 301 3.02 16.44 -17.45
N TYR A 302 2.29 15.45 -17.98
CA TYR A 302 0.86 15.28 -17.69
C TYR A 302 0.61 14.85 -16.25
N LEU A 303 1.42 13.90 -15.75
CA LEU A 303 1.30 13.43 -14.38
C LEU A 303 1.64 14.55 -13.38
N LEU A 304 2.67 15.35 -13.67
CA LEU A 304 3.02 16.52 -12.88
C LEU A 304 1.89 17.57 -12.83
N LYS A 305 1.18 17.78 -13.95
CA LYS A 305 0.01 18.68 -13.99
C LYS A 305 -1.11 18.18 -13.06
N ILE A 306 -1.46 16.89 -13.13
CA ILE A 306 -2.47 16.28 -12.25
C ILE A 306 -2.06 16.41 -10.78
N ILE A 307 -0.79 16.19 -10.46
CA ILE A 307 -0.27 16.31 -9.08
C ILE A 307 -0.33 17.77 -8.60
N SER A 308 -0.10 18.76 -9.47
CA SER A 308 -0.15 20.18 -9.09
C SER A 308 -1.56 20.68 -8.75
N ASP A 309 -2.57 20.10 -9.38
CA ASP A 309 -3.97 20.43 -9.17
C ASP A 309 -4.85 19.17 -9.17
N PRO A 310 -4.78 18.37 -8.09
CA PRO A 310 -5.51 17.13 -8.01
C PRO A 310 -7.01 17.41 -7.85
N PRO A 311 -7.89 16.71 -8.59
CA PRO A 311 -9.33 16.78 -8.37
C PRO A 311 -9.70 16.45 -6.92
N GLN A 312 -10.73 17.11 -6.39
CA GLN A 312 -11.21 16.88 -5.03
C GLN A 312 -11.61 15.41 -4.83
N GLY A 313 -11.25 14.81 -3.69
CA GLY A 313 -11.56 13.42 -3.37
C GLY A 313 -10.57 12.40 -3.95
N SER A 314 -9.52 12.84 -4.67
CA SER A 314 -8.48 11.99 -5.25
C SER A 314 -7.22 11.83 -4.39
N GLU A 315 -7.23 12.27 -3.13
CA GLU A 315 -6.05 12.37 -2.25
C GLU A 315 -5.37 11.01 -2.01
N ASN A 316 -6.18 9.95 -1.86
CA ASN A 316 -5.67 8.58 -1.71
C ASN A 316 -4.97 8.09 -2.99
N LEU A 317 -5.52 8.43 -4.16
CA LEU A 317 -4.95 8.06 -5.45
C LEU A 317 -3.67 8.85 -5.73
N LEU A 318 -3.69 10.14 -5.41
CA LEU A 318 -2.53 11.02 -5.45
C LEU A 318 -1.39 10.47 -4.58
N THR A 319 -1.68 10.10 -3.33
CA THR A 319 -0.68 9.55 -2.40
C THR A 319 -0.05 8.28 -2.96
N GLN A 320 -0.86 7.40 -3.56
CA GLN A 320 -0.36 6.19 -4.22
C GLN A 320 0.53 6.53 -5.42
N ALA A 321 0.11 7.47 -6.28
CA ALA A 321 0.90 7.90 -7.43
C ALA A 321 2.25 8.50 -7.01
N LEU A 322 2.26 9.35 -5.96
CA LEU A 322 3.48 9.94 -5.41
C LEU A 322 4.43 8.88 -4.84
N HIS A 323 3.90 7.89 -4.12
CA HIS A 323 4.70 6.78 -3.61
C HIS A 323 5.38 6.02 -4.76
N VAL A 324 4.63 5.64 -5.79
CA VAL A 324 5.15 4.91 -6.95
C VAL A 324 6.17 5.74 -7.73
N LEU A 325 5.98 7.05 -7.84
CA LEU A 325 6.93 7.94 -8.52
C LEU A 325 8.26 8.08 -7.78
N CYS A 326 8.25 7.95 -6.45
CA CYS A 326 9.45 8.11 -5.62
C CYS A 326 10.04 6.76 -5.18
N GLU A 327 9.38 5.64 -5.48
CA GLU A 327 9.83 4.30 -5.11
C GLU A 327 11.13 3.96 -5.83
N GLY A 328 12.21 3.73 -5.07
CA GLY A 328 13.52 3.33 -5.59
C GLY A 328 14.23 4.37 -6.46
N THR A 329 13.73 5.61 -6.55
CA THR A 329 14.31 6.67 -7.38
C THR A 329 14.45 7.98 -6.60
N THR A 330 15.42 8.81 -6.97
CA THR A 330 15.51 10.18 -6.45
C THR A 330 14.50 11.07 -7.18
N PRO A 331 13.53 11.68 -6.49
CA PRO A 331 12.51 12.51 -7.13
C PRO A 331 13.15 13.72 -7.80
N SER A 332 12.58 14.16 -8.93
CA SER A 332 13.06 15.34 -9.66
C SER A 332 12.80 16.63 -8.87
N SER A 333 13.61 17.67 -9.13
CA SER A 333 13.41 19.00 -8.52
C SER A 333 12.01 19.56 -8.76
N ASP A 334 11.46 19.31 -9.95
CA ASP A 334 10.14 19.77 -10.36
C ASP A 334 9.05 19.08 -9.54
N LEU A 335 9.13 17.75 -9.37
CA LEU A 335 8.19 17.01 -8.54
C LEU A 335 8.24 17.49 -7.07
N VAL A 336 9.46 17.66 -6.53
CA VAL A 336 9.64 18.12 -5.15
C VAL A 336 9.03 19.50 -4.94
N SER A 337 9.24 20.44 -5.87
CA SER A 337 8.68 21.79 -5.78
C SER A 337 7.15 21.80 -5.87
N ILE A 338 6.57 21.02 -6.78
CA ILE A 338 5.12 20.89 -6.95
C ILE A 338 4.47 20.33 -5.68
N VAL A 339 5.02 19.25 -5.11
CA VAL A 339 4.44 18.61 -3.91
C VAL A 339 4.58 19.52 -2.68
N LYS A 340 5.69 20.26 -2.54
CA LYS A 340 5.84 21.29 -1.49
C LYS A 340 4.79 22.39 -1.64
N GLN A 341 4.59 22.90 -2.85
CA GLN A 341 3.56 23.90 -3.11
C GLN A 341 2.15 23.38 -2.83
N LEU A 342 1.86 22.12 -3.20
CA LEU A 342 0.57 21.48 -2.96
C LEU A 342 0.26 21.36 -1.46
N TYR A 343 1.27 21.00 -0.67
CA TYR A 343 1.16 20.93 0.79
C TYR A 343 0.82 22.27 1.42
N GLU A 344 1.53 23.33 1.03
CA GLU A 344 1.35 24.68 1.60
C GLU A 344 0.00 25.30 1.19
N THR A 345 -0.45 25.05 -0.04
CA THR A 345 -1.60 25.77 -0.62
C THR A 345 -2.94 25.05 -0.46
N LYS A 346 -3.00 23.71 -0.57
CA LYS A 346 -4.27 22.97 -0.71
C LYS A 346 -4.50 21.93 0.38
N LEU A 347 -3.65 20.90 0.46
CA LEU A 347 -3.97 19.68 1.22
C LEU A 347 -3.64 19.79 2.70
N LYS A 348 -2.51 20.45 3.06
CA LYS A 348 -1.95 20.49 4.43
C LYS A 348 -1.77 19.14 5.13
N ASP A 349 -1.95 18.02 4.41
CA ASP A 349 -1.70 16.67 4.88
C ASP A 349 -0.22 16.34 4.75
N ALA A 350 0.45 16.04 5.88
CA ALA A 350 1.87 15.74 5.88
C ALA A 350 2.22 14.39 5.23
N THR A 351 1.24 13.51 4.99
CA THR A 351 1.47 12.20 4.38
C THR A 351 1.95 12.29 2.94
N ILE A 352 1.56 13.32 2.20
CA ILE A 352 1.98 13.55 0.82
C ILE A 352 3.48 13.93 0.72
N LEU A 353 4.07 14.40 1.82
CA LEU A 353 5.48 14.78 1.86
C LEU A 353 6.39 13.56 2.07
N ILE A 354 5.89 12.47 2.66
CA ILE A 354 6.69 11.29 3.03
C ILE A 354 7.56 10.77 1.89
N PRO A 355 7.02 10.56 0.66
CA PRO A 355 7.80 10.00 -0.45
C PRO A 355 8.99 10.88 -0.89
N ILE A 356 8.95 12.19 -0.59
CA ILE A 356 9.98 13.15 -1.00
C ILE A 356 10.87 13.64 0.15
N LEU A 357 10.68 13.13 1.37
CA LEU A 357 11.43 13.58 2.56
C LEU A 357 12.95 13.38 2.45
N ASN A 358 13.40 12.40 1.65
CA ASN A 358 14.82 12.18 1.38
C ASN A 358 15.51 13.37 0.70
N SER A 359 14.73 14.26 0.08
CA SER A 359 15.20 15.43 -0.66
C SER A 359 15.07 16.72 0.14
N PHE A 360 14.69 16.64 1.42
CA PHE A 360 14.56 17.80 2.29
C PHE A 360 15.87 18.09 2.99
N THR A 361 16.12 19.38 3.22
CA THR A 361 17.19 19.84 4.11
C THR A 361 16.70 19.92 5.56
N LYS A 362 17.63 20.01 6.51
CA LYS A 362 17.32 20.23 7.93
C LYS A 362 16.33 21.38 8.17
N ASN A 363 16.54 22.51 7.50
CA ASN A 363 15.71 23.71 7.66
C ASN A 363 14.28 23.53 7.14
N GLU A 364 14.08 22.60 6.21
CA GLU A 364 12.76 22.29 5.65
C GLU A 364 12.04 21.21 6.46
N VAL A 365 12.78 20.24 7.03
CA VAL A 365 12.19 19.17 7.85
C VAL A 365 11.73 19.71 9.21
N LEU A 366 12.51 20.55 9.88
CA LEU A 366 12.20 20.98 11.26
C LEU A 366 10.80 21.64 11.41
N PRO A 367 10.36 22.55 10.52
CA PRO A 367 9.02 23.14 10.61
C PRO A 367 7.86 22.14 10.44
N ILE A 368 8.05 21.10 9.61
CA ILE A 368 7.02 20.07 9.35
C ILE A 368 7.07 18.91 10.35
N PHE A 369 8.20 18.73 11.04
CA PHE A 369 8.46 17.60 11.94
C PHE A 369 7.37 17.36 13.00
N PRO A 370 6.81 18.40 13.67
CA PRO A 370 5.73 18.19 14.63
C PRO A 370 4.47 17.57 14.00
N ARG A 371 4.18 17.87 12.73
CA ARG A 371 3.05 17.28 12.01
C ARG A 371 3.34 15.83 11.60
N LEU A 372 4.60 15.50 11.30
CA LEU A 372 5.01 14.12 11.02
C LEU A 372 4.89 13.23 12.27
N VAL A 373 5.26 13.73 13.45
CA VAL A 373 5.13 13.01 14.72
C VAL A 373 3.67 12.72 15.09
N GLN A 374 2.73 13.56 14.62
CA GLN A 374 1.29 13.40 14.85
C GLN A 374 0.65 12.37 13.89
N LEU A 375 1.38 11.87 12.90
CA LEU A 375 0.87 10.83 12.01
C LEU A 375 0.76 9.49 12.76
N PRO A 376 -0.05 8.54 12.26
CA PRO A 376 -0.02 7.16 12.73
C PRO A 376 1.41 6.60 12.75
N LEU A 377 1.72 5.77 13.75
CA LEU A 377 3.09 5.35 14.05
C LEU A 377 3.83 4.77 12.84
N GLU A 378 3.17 3.94 12.03
CA GLU A 378 3.74 3.35 10.81
C GLU A 378 4.18 4.41 9.78
N LYS A 379 3.37 5.47 9.62
CA LYS A 379 3.69 6.57 8.71
C LYS A 379 4.83 7.43 9.27
N PHE A 380 4.86 7.66 10.57
CA PHE A 380 5.97 8.35 11.23
C PHE A 380 7.28 7.57 11.09
N GLN A 381 7.27 6.25 11.31
CA GLN A 381 8.45 5.40 11.15
C GLN A 381 8.98 5.44 9.70
N THR A 382 8.08 5.42 8.72
CA THR A 382 8.44 5.57 7.30
C THR A 382 9.05 6.96 7.02
N ALA A 383 8.44 8.03 7.55
CA ALA A 383 8.95 9.38 7.43
C ALA A 383 10.35 9.54 8.07
N MET A 384 10.53 8.99 9.26
CA MET A 384 11.80 8.97 9.98
C MET A 384 12.87 8.23 9.18
N ALA A 385 12.55 7.07 8.59
CA ALA A 385 13.47 6.33 7.74
C ALA A 385 13.96 7.18 6.55
N HIS A 386 13.05 7.88 5.86
CA HIS A 386 13.43 8.77 4.75
C HIS A 386 14.29 9.97 5.19
N ILE A 387 14.00 10.56 6.35
CA ILE A 387 14.79 11.66 6.93
C ILE A 387 16.21 11.21 7.28
N LEU A 388 16.34 10.01 7.87
CA LEU A 388 17.61 9.42 8.30
C LEU A 388 18.42 8.82 7.14
N GLN A 389 17.76 8.45 6.04
CA GLN A 389 18.42 7.98 4.83
C GLN A 389 18.96 9.16 4.01
N GLY A 390 18.12 10.18 3.79
CA GLY A 390 18.46 11.32 2.94
C GLY A 390 18.75 10.95 1.48
N SER A 391 19.38 11.88 0.74
CA SER A 391 19.80 11.64 -0.64
C SER A 391 21.29 11.33 -0.72
N ALA A 392 21.73 10.69 -1.81
CA ALA A 392 23.14 10.37 -2.04
C ALA A 392 24.08 11.60 -2.02
N HIS A 393 23.55 12.80 -2.34
CA HIS A 393 24.34 14.02 -2.44
C HIS A 393 24.24 14.93 -1.22
N MET A 394 23.16 14.83 -0.43
CA MET A 394 22.91 15.69 0.73
C MET A 394 23.08 14.97 2.07
N GLY A 395 23.08 13.64 2.06
CA GLY A 395 23.02 12.85 3.29
C GLY A 395 21.70 13.05 4.05
N PRO A 396 21.61 12.57 5.30
CA PRO A 396 20.41 12.67 6.12
C PRO A 396 20.06 14.12 6.45
N ALA A 397 18.76 14.43 6.42
CA ALA A 397 18.27 15.76 6.79
C ALA A 397 18.41 16.02 8.31
N LEU A 398 18.26 14.97 9.11
CA LEU A 398 18.50 14.97 10.55
C LEU A 398 19.30 13.73 10.92
N THR A 399 20.24 13.87 11.85
CA THR A 399 20.89 12.72 12.48
C THR A 399 19.95 12.07 13.52
N PRO A 400 20.16 10.80 13.90
CA PRO A 400 19.35 10.15 14.94
C PRO A 400 19.31 10.94 16.27
N ALA A 401 20.41 11.58 16.67
CA ALA A 401 20.41 12.41 17.87
C ALA A 401 19.53 13.65 17.71
N GLU A 402 19.54 14.29 16.53
CA GLU A 402 18.69 15.45 16.24
C GLU A 402 17.22 15.07 16.12
N VAL A 403 16.88 13.88 15.64
CA VAL A 403 15.50 13.37 15.66
C VAL A 403 14.97 13.30 17.09
N LEU A 404 15.73 12.71 18.02
CA LEU A 404 15.32 12.65 19.42
C LEU A 404 15.18 14.04 20.04
N VAL A 405 16.13 14.95 19.78
CA VAL A 405 16.05 16.33 20.25
C VAL A 405 14.80 17.02 19.69
N ALA A 406 14.54 16.89 18.39
CA ALA A 406 13.38 17.49 17.73
C ALA A 406 12.05 16.95 18.28
N ILE A 407 11.96 15.67 18.64
CA ILE A 407 10.77 15.11 19.32
C ILE A 407 10.56 15.81 20.67
N HIS A 408 11.64 16.10 21.40
CA HIS A 408 11.59 16.73 22.73
C HIS A 408 11.33 18.24 22.70
N ASP A 409 11.57 18.89 21.56
CA ASP A 409 11.23 20.29 21.34
C ASP A 409 9.71 20.48 21.08
N ILE A 410 8.96 19.40 20.83
CA ILE A 410 7.51 19.43 20.64
C ILE A 410 6.81 19.53 22.01
N ILE A 411 5.83 20.43 22.10
CA ILE A 411 5.00 20.60 23.31
C ILE A 411 4.19 19.31 23.56
N PRO A 412 4.31 18.68 24.75
CA PRO A 412 3.75 17.35 25.04
C PRO A 412 2.23 17.30 25.23
N GLU A 413 1.50 18.33 24.83
CA GLU A 413 0.03 18.36 24.86
C GLU A 413 -0.61 17.63 23.67
N LYS A 414 0.23 17.18 22.73
CA LYS A 414 -0.18 16.53 21.48
C LYS A 414 0.00 15.02 21.58
N ASP A 415 -1.00 14.27 21.15
CA ASP A 415 -0.95 12.81 21.05
C ASP A 415 0.18 12.34 20.10
N GLY A 416 0.72 11.15 20.34
CA GLY A 416 1.71 10.48 19.48
C GLY A 416 3.20 10.71 19.83
N ILE A 417 3.54 11.75 20.61
CA ILE A 417 4.95 12.07 20.96
C ILE A 417 5.61 10.93 21.75
N MET A 418 4.86 10.32 22.68
CA MET A 418 5.36 9.21 23.49
C MET A 418 5.64 7.95 22.65
N ASP A 419 4.81 7.69 21.64
CA ASP A 419 4.95 6.54 20.76
C ASP A 419 6.12 6.77 19.78
N ALA A 420 6.24 7.98 19.22
CA ALA A 420 7.37 8.38 18.39
C ALA A 420 8.71 8.24 19.13
N CYS A 421 8.78 8.70 20.39
CA CYS A 421 9.97 8.52 21.22
C CYS A 421 10.26 7.03 21.47
N SER A 422 9.25 6.25 21.82
CA SER A 422 9.41 4.80 22.09
C SER A 422 9.89 4.04 20.85
N ALA A 423 9.36 4.36 19.66
CA ALA A 423 9.80 3.77 18.40
C ALA A 423 11.28 4.07 18.06
N CYS A 424 11.81 5.21 18.49
CA CYS A 424 13.25 5.48 18.36
C CYS A 424 14.07 4.48 19.20
N PHE A 425 13.64 4.19 20.44
CA PHE A 425 14.32 3.23 21.32
C PHE A 425 14.21 1.76 20.86
N GLU A 426 13.17 1.43 20.10
CA GLU A 426 13.02 0.09 19.48
C GLU A 426 14.05 -0.14 18.37
N GLN A 427 14.48 0.91 17.66
CA GLN A 427 15.48 0.84 16.58
C GLN A 427 16.93 0.92 17.11
N ARG A 428 17.35 -0.05 17.93
CA ARG A 428 18.64 -0.04 18.65
C ARG A 428 19.90 0.00 17.77
N THR A 429 19.79 -0.39 16.51
CA THR A 429 20.90 -0.30 15.53
C THR A 429 21.13 1.13 15.06
N VAL A 430 20.08 1.96 15.04
CA VAL A 430 20.11 3.36 14.65
C VAL A 430 20.35 4.26 15.87
N PHE A 431 19.58 4.04 16.94
CA PHE A 431 19.66 4.80 18.19
C PHE A 431 20.55 4.09 19.21
N THR A 432 21.85 4.08 18.90
CA THR A 432 22.88 3.42 19.72
C THR A 432 23.15 4.16 21.03
N GLN A 433 23.89 3.52 21.93
CA GLN A 433 24.38 4.11 23.18
C GLN A 433 25.03 5.50 22.97
N GLN A 434 25.88 5.66 21.94
CA GLN A 434 26.57 6.92 21.65
C GLN A 434 25.61 8.01 21.15
N VAL A 435 24.65 7.63 20.31
CA VAL A 435 23.61 8.54 19.80
C VAL A 435 22.76 9.07 20.94
N LEU A 436 22.31 8.18 21.84
CA LEU A 436 21.51 8.55 22.99
C LEU A 436 22.30 9.47 23.94
N ALA A 437 23.56 9.14 24.23
CA ALA A 437 24.41 10.00 25.04
C ALA A 437 24.55 11.42 24.45
N LYS A 438 24.76 11.51 23.13
CA LYS A 438 24.83 12.80 22.41
C LYS A 438 23.52 13.59 22.52
N ALA A 439 22.37 12.95 22.29
CA ALA A 439 21.06 13.58 22.39
C ALA A 439 20.76 14.06 23.82
N LEU A 440 21.01 13.22 24.82
CA LEU A 440 20.85 13.57 26.24
C LEU A 440 21.72 14.75 26.65
N ASN A 441 22.99 14.77 26.20
CA ASN A 441 23.90 15.88 26.48
C ASN A 441 23.43 17.19 25.86
N GLN A 442 22.86 17.15 24.65
CA GLN A 442 22.30 18.32 24.01
C GLN A 442 21.03 18.82 24.73
N MET A 443 20.14 17.92 25.13
CA MET A 443 18.87 18.29 25.78
C MET A 443 19.04 18.83 27.20
N VAL A 444 20.02 18.35 27.97
CA VAL A 444 20.25 18.86 29.34
C VAL A 444 20.63 20.34 29.35
N ASP A 445 21.22 20.83 28.26
CA ASP A 445 21.73 22.19 28.12
C ASP A 445 20.71 23.17 27.57
N GLN A 446 19.56 22.65 27.11
CA GLN A 446 18.45 23.49 26.72
C GLN A 446 17.86 24.25 27.91
N THR A 447 17.31 25.43 27.61
CA THR A 447 16.66 26.30 28.56
C THR A 447 15.32 26.77 27.98
N PRO A 448 14.17 26.29 28.50
CA PRO A 448 14.03 25.31 29.58
C PRO A 448 14.44 23.88 29.17
N VAL A 449 14.71 23.00 30.16
CA VAL A 449 14.93 21.57 29.89
C VAL A 449 13.63 20.94 29.37
N PRO A 450 13.65 20.09 28.33
CA PRO A 450 12.46 19.44 27.80
C PRO A 450 11.68 18.66 28.84
N LEU A 451 10.35 18.76 28.80
CA LEU A 451 9.47 18.14 29.79
C LEU A 451 9.57 16.61 29.85
N LEU A 452 9.89 15.97 28.71
CA LEU A 452 10.06 14.51 28.61
C LEU A 452 11.50 14.04 28.90
N PHE A 453 12.43 14.95 29.19
CA PHE A 453 13.85 14.64 29.34
C PHE A 453 14.10 13.47 30.31
N MET A 454 13.54 13.54 31.52
CA MET A 454 13.77 12.51 32.54
C MET A 454 13.20 11.14 32.16
N ARG A 455 12.13 11.10 31.35
CA ARG A 455 11.59 9.83 30.83
C ARG A 455 12.61 9.17 29.90
N THR A 456 13.18 9.96 29.00
CA THR A 456 14.19 9.53 28.01
C THR A 456 15.49 9.12 28.69
N VAL A 457 15.90 9.79 29.76
CA VAL A 457 17.03 9.37 30.61
C VAL A 457 16.79 7.97 31.19
N ILE A 458 15.61 7.71 31.77
CA ILE A 458 15.26 6.41 32.34
C ILE A 458 15.24 5.33 31.25
N GLN A 459 14.58 5.59 30.11
CA GLN A 459 14.54 4.67 28.98
C GLN A 459 15.94 4.36 28.42
N ALA A 460 16.83 5.36 28.37
CA ALA A 460 18.22 5.17 27.92
C ALA A 460 19.03 4.27 28.86
N ILE A 461 18.85 4.38 30.17
CA ILE A 461 19.49 3.48 31.15
C ILE A 461 18.94 2.06 31.01
N ASP A 462 17.61 1.92 30.87
CA ASP A 462 16.97 0.61 30.71
C ASP A 462 17.45 -0.10 29.44
N ALA A 463 17.61 0.64 28.34
CA ALA A 463 18.11 0.11 27.08
C ALA A 463 19.62 -0.15 27.10
N PHE A 464 20.41 0.73 27.74
CA PHE A 464 21.87 0.69 27.75
C PHE A 464 22.43 0.99 29.15
N PRO A 465 22.54 -0.03 30.03
CA PRO A 465 23.01 0.15 31.41
C PRO A 465 24.42 0.76 31.55
N LYS A 466 25.26 0.67 30.51
CA LYS A 466 26.58 1.31 30.46
C LYS A 466 26.53 2.86 30.49
N LEU A 467 25.34 3.47 30.34
CA LEU A 467 25.16 4.92 30.44
C LEU A 467 24.98 5.43 31.86
N VAL A 468 24.88 4.56 32.87
CA VAL A 468 24.56 4.96 34.25
C VAL A 468 25.52 6.03 34.78
N ASP A 469 26.84 5.85 34.65
CA ASP A 469 27.82 6.83 35.15
C ASP A 469 27.71 8.19 34.45
N PHE A 470 27.57 8.18 33.13
CA PHE A 470 27.32 9.38 32.33
C PHE A 470 26.02 10.09 32.75
N VAL A 471 24.97 9.33 33.02
CA VAL A 471 23.71 9.89 33.54
C VAL A 471 23.90 10.47 34.93
N MET A 472 24.72 9.90 35.81
CA MET A 472 24.97 10.49 37.14
C MET A 472 25.63 11.87 37.06
N GLU A 473 26.56 12.08 36.12
CA GLU A 473 27.13 13.39 35.83
C GLU A 473 26.04 14.37 35.37
N MET A 474 25.15 13.91 34.49
CA MET A 474 23.98 14.66 34.01
C MET A 474 23.03 15.08 35.12
N LEU A 475 22.69 14.14 36.02
CA LEU A 475 21.80 14.41 37.15
C LEU A 475 22.45 15.39 38.13
N SER A 476 23.77 15.33 38.33
CA SER A 476 24.52 16.32 39.13
C SER A 476 24.39 17.73 38.52
N LYS A 477 24.46 17.85 37.19
CA LYS A 477 24.21 19.11 36.49
C LYS A 477 22.78 19.64 36.72
N LEU A 478 21.78 18.75 36.72
CA LEU A 478 20.39 19.12 37.01
C LEU A 478 20.18 19.58 38.46
N VAL A 479 20.93 19.04 39.43
CA VAL A 479 20.94 19.53 40.82
C VAL A 479 21.40 20.98 40.85
N ASN A 480 22.49 21.31 40.16
CA ASN A 480 22.99 22.69 40.05
C ASN A 480 21.98 23.64 39.38
N ARG A 481 21.15 23.10 38.48
CA ARG A 481 20.04 23.83 37.83
C ARG A 481 18.73 23.84 38.65
N GLN A 482 18.76 23.36 39.89
CA GLN A 482 17.61 23.36 40.80
C GLN A 482 16.39 22.61 40.23
N VAL A 483 16.60 21.39 39.73
CA VAL A 483 15.55 20.54 39.12
C VAL A 483 14.27 20.40 39.97
N TRP A 484 14.34 20.54 41.29
CA TRP A 484 13.18 20.54 42.20
C TRP A 484 12.19 21.70 41.96
N ARG A 485 12.60 22.78 41.27
CA ARG A 485 11.71 23.86 40.84
C ARG A 485 10.89 23.50 39.60
N MET A 486 11.15 22.35 38.98
CA MET A 486 10.48 21.86 37.77
C MET A 486 9.68 20.58 38.11
N PRO A 487 8.41 20.67 38.55
CA PRO A 487 7.71 19.54 39.16
C PRO A 487 7.66 18.27 38.30
N LYS A 488 7.43 18.40 36.99
CA LYS A 488 7.38 17.26 36.06
C LYS A 488 8.74 16.53 35.96
N LEU A 489 9.84 17.29 35.89
CA LEU A 489 11.20 16.71 35.86
C LEU A 489 11.61 16.17 37.23
N TRP A 490 11.21 16.83 38.31
CA TRP A 490 11.55 16.39 39.67
C TRP A 490 11.06 14.98 39.99
N VAL A 491 9.84 14.63 39.56
CA VAL A 491 9.31 13.27 39.73
C VAL A 491 10.16 12.24 38.97
N GLY A 492 10.51 12.53 37.72
CA GLY A 492 11.37 11.67 36.93
C GLY A 492 12.79 11.55 37.49
N PHE A 493 13.35 12.66 38.01
CA PHE A 493 14.64 12.70 38.67
C PHE A 493 14.69 11.74 39.84
N LEU A 494 13.73 11.81 40.77
CA LEU A 494 13.69 10.92 41.92
C LEU A 494 13.46 9.45 41.54
N LYS A 495 12.64 9.19 40.51
CA LYS A 495 12.48 7.83 39.97
C LYS A 495 13.81 7.28 39.46
N CYS A 496 14.55 8.06 38.67
CA CYS A 496 15.85 7.68 38.14
C CYS A 496 16.87 7.42 39.27
N ILE A 497 16.92 8.29 40.28
CA ILE A 497 17.76 8.09 41.48
C ILE A 497 17.43 6.77 42.16
N SER A 498 16.14 6.45 42.32
CA SER A 498 15.72 5.22 43.00
C SER A 498 16.08 3.95 42.25
N GLN A 499 16.07 3.99 40.92
CA GLN A 499 16.34 2.82 40.08
C GLN A 499 17.85 2.55 39.90
N THR A 500 18.69 3.57 40.04
CA THR A 500 20.13 3.49 39.74
C THR A 500 21.01 3.37 40.98
N GLN A 501 20.43 2.97 42.11
CA GLN A 501 21.18 2.68 43.34
C GLN A 501 22.22 1.57 43.10
N PRO A 502 23.42 1.66 43.69
CA PRO A 502 23.91 2.70 44.59
C PRO A 502 24.57 3.90 43.91
N HIS A 503 24.74 3.90 42.58
CA HIS A 503 25.46 4.93 41.81
C HIS A 503 24.88 6.33 42.04
N SER A 504 23.57 6.42 42.25
CA SER A 504 22.84 7.66 42.47
C SER A 504 23.06 8.33 43.83
N PHE A 505 23.64 7.65 44.83
CA PHE A 505 23.79 8.21 46.18
C PHE A 505 24.65 9.48 46.21
N ARG A 506 25.71 9.53 45.40
CA ARG A 506 26.55 10.74 45.31
C ARG A 506 25.79 11.95 44.79
N VAL A 507 24.87 11.75 43.84
CA VAL A 507 24.03 12.81 43.29
C VAL A 507 22.99 13.25 44.33
N LEU A 508 22.37 12.28 45.01
CA LEU A 508 21.35 12.56 46.01
C LEU A 508 21.89 13.39 47.19
N LEU A 509 23.14 13.14 47.60
CA LEU A 509 23.83 13.90 48.65
C LEU A 509 24.21 15.34 48.26
N GLN A 510 24.14 15.71 46.98
CA GLN A 510 24.35 17.10 46.52
C GLN A 510 23.11 17.98 46.72
N LEU A 511 21.95 17.40 46.99
CA LEU A 511 20.73 18.17 47.24
C LEU A 511 20.86 19.01 48.53
N PRO A 512 20.27 20.22 48.56
CA PRO A 512 20.15 20.94 49.82
C PRO A 512 19.23 20.19 50.81
N SER A 513 19.49 20.38 52.11
CA SER A 513 18.81 19.66 53.20
C SER A 513 17.28 19.53 53.06
N PRO A 514 16.52 20.62 52.78
CA PRO A 514 15.06 20.49 52.71
C PRO A 514 14.60 19.66 51.51
N GLN A 515 15.30 19.70 50.38
CA GLN A 515 14.99 18.87 49.21
C GLN A 515 15.37 17.41 49.43
N LEU A 516 16.48 17.16 50.12
CA LEU A 516 16.90 15.80 50.50
C LEU A 516 15.87 15.15 51.43
N GLU A 517 15.43 15.84 52.48
CA GLU A 517 14.39 15.36 53.38
C GLU A 517 13.07 15.09 52.63
N GLY A 518 12.64 16.03 51.78
CA GLY A 518 11.46 15.86 50.93
C GLY A 518 11.57 14.65 49.99
N ALA A 519 12.73 14.41 49.39
CA ALA A 519 13.00 13.25 48.56
C ALA A 519 12.89 11.94 49.34
N LEU A 520 13.49 11.88 50.54
CA LEU A 520 13.47 10.71 51.41
C LEU A 520 12.07 10.41 51.96
N ASN A 521 11.27 11.43 52.25
CA ASN A 521 9.88 11.25 52.67
C ASN A 521 9.02 10.65 51.54
N LYS A 522 9.27 11.07 50.29
CA LYS A 522 8.56 10.55 49.12
C LYS A 522 9.04 9.15 48.71
N TYR A 523 10.33 8.86 48.87
CA TYR A 523 10.95 7.58 48.51
C TYR A 523 11.66 6.97 49.74
N GLY A 524 10.88 6.53 50.72
CA GLY A 524 11.39 6.03 52.01
C GLY A 524 12.38 4.86 51.89
N SER A 525 12.28 4.06 50.84
CA SER A 525 13.21 2.95 50.55
C SER A 525 14.66 3.40 50.34
N LEU A 526 14.90 4.68 50.01
CA LEU A 526 16.25 5.24 49.85
C LEU A 526 16.97 5.47 51.17
N ARG A 527 16.22 5.64 52.27
CA ARG A 527 16.77 6.15 53.54
C ARG A 527 17.82 5.22 54.14
N GLY A 528 17.50 3.92 54.23
CA GLY A 528 18.41 2.92 54.79
C GLY A 528 19.71 2.76 53.98
N PRO A 529 19.62 2.44 52.67
CA PRO A 529 20.79 2.31 51.81
C PRO A 529 21.66 3.57 51.74
N LEU A 530 21.04 4.75 51.66
CA LEU A 530 21.76 6.03 51.63
C LEU A 530 22.49 6.30 52.95
N ALA A 531 21.85 6.02 54.09
CA ALA A 531 22.49 6.18 55.40
C ALA A 531 23.68 5.23 55.56
N ALA A 532 23.56 3.98 55.11
CA ALA A 532 24.68 3.03 55.11
C ALA A 532 25.85 3.52 54.23
N TYR A 533 25.57 4.09 53.06
CA TYR A 533 26.58 4.69 52.18
C TYR A 533 27.24 5.92 52.82
N ALA A 534 26.44 6.84 53.38
CA ALA A 534 26.91 8.08 53.99
C ALA A 534 27.72 7.84 55.28
N ASN A 535 27.50 6.72 55.98
CA ASN A 535 28.25 6.39 57.19
C ASN A 535 29.66 5.84 56.91
N GLN A 536 30.04 5.63 55.65
CA GLN A 536 31.41 5.27 55.28
C GLN A 536 32.38 6.41 55.66
N PRO A 537 33.56 6.13 56.26
CA PRO A 537 34.43 7.17 56.83
C PRO A 537 34.83 8.28 55.86
N SER A 538 35.13 7.92 54.60
CA SER A 538 35.53 8.85 53.54
C SER A 538 34.39 9.79 53.11
N VAL A 539 33.15 9.28 53.08
CA VAL A 539 31.97 10.05 52.68
C VAL A 539 31.48 10.91 53.85
N LYS A 540 31.35 10.32 55.04
CA LYS A 540 30.87 10.98 56.26
C LYS A 540 31.63 12.26 56.59
N ALA A 541 32.96 12.23 56.43
CA ALA A 541 33.83 13.38 56.69
C ALA A 541 33.59 14.57 55.74
N SER A 542 33.05 14.32 54.53
CA SER A 542 32.80 15.35 53.51
C SER A 542 31.40 15.97 53.57
N LEU A 543 30.49 15.42 54.40
CA LEU A 543 29.08 15.81 54.42
C LEU A 543 28.78 16.92 55.45
N PRO A 544 27.92 17.90 55.10
CA PRO A 544 27.43 18.90 56.05
C PRO A 544 26.66 18.26 57.23
N ARG A 545 26.73 18.89 58.41
CA ARG A 545 25.99 18.43 59.61
C ARG A 545 24.48 18.33 59.38
N SER A 546 23.89 19.27 58.62
CA SER A 546 22.47 19.25 58.27
C SER A 546 22.09 17.99 57.47
N THR A 547 22.95 17.56 56.55
CA THR A 547 22.77 16.32 55.77
C THR A 547 22.88 15.08 56.64
N LEU A 548 23.84 15.05 57.58
CA LEU A 548 23.96 13.97 58.56
C LEU A 548 22.75 13.89 59.49
N GLN A 549 22.19 15.04 59.90
CA GLN A 549 20.98 15.10 60.70
C GLN A 549 19.76 14.59 59.92
N ALA A 550 19.59 15.01 58.66
CA ALA A 550 18.52 14.52 57.78
C ALA A 550 18.54 12.99 57.58
N LEU A 551 19.73 12.37 57.65
CA LEU A 551 19.94 10.92 57.55
C LEU A 551 19.89 10.19 58.90
N GLY A 552 19.73 10.89 60.02
CA GLY A 552 19.76 10.31 61.37
C GLY A 552 21.14 9.81 61.81
N LEU A 553 22.22 10.36 61.24
CA LEU A 553 23.62 10.00 61.49
C LEU A 553 24.39 11.06 62.30
N ALA A 554 23.73 12.15 62.70
CA ALA A 554 24.33 13.17 63.54
C ALA A 554 24.60 12.61 64.94
N SER A 555 25.87 12.61 65.36
CA SER A 555 26.23 12.36 66.75
C SER A 555 25.71 13.52 67.61
N GLU A 556 25.00 13.21 68.69
CA GLU A 556 24.71 14.21 69.73
C GLU A 556 26.02 14.85 70.20
N PRO A 557 26.06 16.17 70.48
CA PRO A 557 27.23 16.77 71.08
C PRO A 557 27.51 16.08 72.42
N GLN A 558 28.63 15.36 72.51
CA GLN A 558 29.15 14.88 73.78
C GLN A 558 29.38 16.10 74.69
N MET A 559 28.49 16.31 75.67
CA MET A 559 28.84 17.05 76.87
C MET A 559 29.98 16.28 77.56
N GLN A 560 31.22 16.69 77.31
CA GLN A 560 32.36 16.25 78.10
C GLN A 560 32.16 16.71 79.55
N GLN A 561 31.85 15.76 80.42
CA GLN A 561 32.15 15.83 81.84
C GLN A 561 33.67 16.07 82.01
N GLN A 562 34.05 17.21 82.58
CA GLN A 562 35.31 17.37 83.29
C GLN A 562 35.17 18.46 84.36
N ASN A 563 35.11 18.01 85.62
CA ASN A 563 35.76 18.62 86.80
C ASN A 563 35.54 17.64 87.96
N HIS A 564 36.46 16.71 88.20
CA HIS A 564 37.78 16.82 88.86
C HIS A 564 37.69 16.12 90.21
N GLN A 565 38.41 15.00 90.32
CA GLN A 565 38.67 14.27 91.54
C GLN A 565 39.48 15.14 92.52
N SER A 566 39.14 15.05 93.80
CA SER A 566 40.11 15.18 94.89
C SER A 566 39.66 14.28 96.05
N ALA A 567 40.19 13.06 96.06
CA ALA A 567 40.50 12.30 97.26
C ALA A 567 42.05 12.33 97.31
N LYS A 568 42.76 12.48 98.42
CA LYS A 568 42.61 12.00 99.81
C LYS A 568 43.76 12.74 100.59
N VAL A 569 43.72 12.95 101.91
CA VAL A 569 44.43 12.13 102.93
C VAL A 569 44.45 12.91 104.29
N GLU A 570 44.21 12.18 105.40
CA GLU A 570 44.57 12.38 106.83
C GLU A 570 44.15 13.67 107.58
N GLY A 571 43.81 13.69 108.88
CA GLY A 571 43.80 12.68 109.95
C GLY A 571 43.28 13.31 111.27
N THR A 572 42.98 12.45 112.25
CA THR A 572 43.01 12.69 113.73
C THR A 572 42.59 14.06 114.30
N SER A 573 41.42 14.12 114.94
CA SER A 573 41.26 14.14 116.41
C SER A 573 39.79 14.17 116.80
#